data_AF-A0AAX3M4Q9-F1
#
_entry.id   AF-A0AAX3M4Q9-F1
#
_cell.length_a   1.000
_cell.length_b   1.000
_cell.length_c   1.000
_cell.angle_alpha   90.00
_cell.angle_beta   90.00
_cell.angle_gamma   90.00
#
_symmetry.space_group_name_H-M   'P 1'
#
loop_
_entity.id
_entity.type
_entity.pdbx_description
1 polymer ?
#
loop_
_entity_poly.entity_id
_entity_poly.type
_entity_poly.pdbx_seq_one_letter_code
_entity_poly.pdbx_strand_id
1 'polypeptide(L)' 'MSSQAIFQAQVIQKAWEDPSFMEMLKTDPKSALKDVLGISFPEHVQLKTVEEKSDEFYLVIPPKPSSMMADAKVKVDAGW' A
#
# COMPACT_ATOMS: atom_id res chain seq x y z
N MET A 1 11.69 1.76 -12.62
CA MET A 1 10.52 1.32 -11.84
C MET A 1 10.18 2.40 -10.84
N SER A 2 8.91 2.79 -10.69
CA SER A 2 8.50 3.76 -9.66
C SER A 2 8.53 3.11 -8.26
N SER A 3 8.82 3.90 -7.22
CA SER A 3 8.89 3.39 -5.84
C SER A 3 7.59 2.71 -5.37
N GLN A 4 6.45 3.16 -5.88
CA GLN A 4 5.13 2.56 -5.66
C GLN A 4 5.07 1.09 -6.15
N ALA A 5 5.56 0.82 -7.36
CA ALA A 5 5.47 -0.51 -7.97
C ALA A 5 6.34 -1.54 -7.23
N ILE A 6 7.52 -1.11 -6.74
CA ILE A 6 8.41 -1.96 -5.95
C ILE A 6 7.75 -2.32 -4.61
N PHE A 7 7.17 -1.33 -3.94
CA PHE A 7 6.44 -1.55 -2.69
C PHE A 7 5.28 -2.54 -2.87
N GLN A 8 4.44 -2.34 -3.90
CA GLN A 8 3.32 -3.24 -4.18
C GLN A 8 3.78 -4.68 -4.43
N ALA A 9 4.84 -4.87 -5.22
CA ALA A 9 5.36 -6.21 -5.50
C ALA A 9 5.84 -6.93 -4.23
N GLN A 10 6.50 -6.23 -3.31
CA GLN A 10 6.95 -6.81 -2.03
C GLN A 10 5.77 -7.25 -1.15
N VAL A 11 4.73 -6.41 -1.04
CA VAL A 11 3.53 -6.73 -0.27
C VAL A 11 2.82 -7.94 -0.85
N ILE A 12 2.62 -7.97 -2.17
CA ILE A 12 1.96 -9.09 -2.87
C ILE A 12 2.74 -10.38 -2.67
N GLN A 13 4.06 -10.35 -2.85
CA GLN A 13 4.91 -11.52 -2.64
C GLN A 13 4.75 -12.06 -1.21
N LYS A 14 4.77 -11.19 -0.20
CA LYS A 14 4.60 -11.60 1.19
C LYS A 14 3.21 -12.15 1.48
N ALA A 15 2.17 -11.59 0.87
CA ALA A 15 0.81 -12.11 0.99
C ALA A 15 0.66 -13.52 0.40
N TRP A 16 1.43 -13.86 -0.63
CA TRP A 16 1.46 -15.23 -1.17
C TRP A 16 2.31 -16.20 -0.33
N GLU A 17 3.40 -15.72 0.28
CA GLU A 17 4.28 -16.53 1.13
C GLU A 17 3.66 -16.81 2.51
N ASP A 18 2.86 -15.88 3.04
CA ASP A 18 2.25 -15.96 4.37
C ASP A 18 0.72 -15.75 4.29
N PRO A 19 -0.06 -16.85 4.35
CA PRO A 19 -1.51 -16.79 4.35
C PRO A 19 -2.10 -15.97 5.51
N SER A 20 -1.46 -15.98 6.68
CA SER A 20 -1.91 -15.20 7.84
C SER A 20 -1.72 -13.71 7.58
N PHE A 21 -0.64 -13.32 6.90
CA PHE A 21 -0.45 -11.94 6.47
C PHE A 21 -1.49 -11.51 5.42
N MET A 22 -1.87 -12.37 4.48
CA MET A 22 -2.95 -12.08 3.52
C MET A 22 -4.29 -11.86 4.22
N GLU A 23 -4.63 -12.67 5.23
CA GLU A 23 -5.84 -12.46 6.02
C GLU A 23 -5.78 -11.13 6.79
N MET A 24 -4.65 -10.82 7.43
CA MET A 24 -4.46 -9.52 8.09
C MET A 24 -4.54 -8.35 7.12
N LEU A 25 -3.98 -8.46 5.92
CA LEU A 25 -4.10 -7.44 4.86
C LEU A 25 -5.55 -7.17 4.47
N LYS A 26 -6.42 -8.20 4.52
CA LYS A 26 -7.85 -8.07 4.22
C LYS A 26 -8.61 -7.39 5.35
N THR A 27 -8.27 -7.68 6.61
CA THR A 27 -8.99 -7.15 7.79
C THR A 27 -8.45 -5.81 8.28
N ASP A 28 -7.13 -5.68 8.40
CA ASP A 28 -6.43 -4.47 8.85
C ASP A 28 -5.08 -4.32 8.13
N PRO A 29 -5.08 -3.76 6.92
CA PRO A 29 -3.87 -3.63 6.13
C PRO A 29 -2.84 -2.69 6.75
N LYS A 30 -3.24 -1.73 7.60
CA LYS A 30 -2.28 -0.84 8.24
C LYS A 30 -1.43 -1.59 9.25
N SER A 31 -2.07 -2.37 10.12
CA SER A 31 -1.37 -3.17 11.12
C SER A 31 -0.50 -4.23 10.46
N ALA A 32 -1.03 -4.92 9.45
CA ALA A 32 -0.25 -5.91 8.69
C ALA A 32 1.06 -5.31 8.12
N LEU A 33 0.96 -4.17 7.42
CA LEU A 33 2.13 -3.52 6.82
C LEU A 33 3.09 -2.94 7.86
N LYS A 34 2.56 -2.47 9.00
CA LYS A 34 3.38 -1.99 10.11
C LYS A 34 4.18 -3.14 10.74
N ASP A 35 3.54 -4.26 10.99
CA ASP A 35 4.16 -5.38 11.71
C ASP A 35 5.18 -6.14 10.84
N VAL A 36 4.90 -6.28 9.54
CA VAL A 36 5.75 -7.05 8.62
C VAL A 36 6.80 -6.20 7.92
N LEU A 37 6.43 -4.99 7.48
CA LEU A 37 7.31 -4.12 6.69
C LEU A 37 7.78 -2.88 7.46
N GLY A 38 7.31 -2.66 8.69
CA GLY A 38 7.65 -1.46 9.48
C GLY A 38 7.01 -0.18 8.96
N ILE A 39 6.01 -0.28 8.07
CA ILE A 39 5.42 0.89 7.39
C ILE A 39 4.19 1.37 8.15
N SER A 40 4.26 2.60 8.67
CA SER A 40 3.15 3.26 9.33
C SER A 40 2.47 4.27 8.41
N PHE A 41 1.14 4.22 8.35
CA PHE A 41 0.33 5.22 7.65
C PHE A 41 -0.19 6.27 8.65
N PRO A 42 -0.32 7.54 8.24
CA PRO A 42 -0.99 8.56 9.05
C PRO A 42 -2.44 8.17 9.39
N GLU A 43 -2.97 8.69 10.50
CA GLU A 43 -4.34 8.37 10.94
C GLU A 43 -5.41 8.78 9.92
N HIS A 44 -5.20 9.91 9.23
CA HIS A 44 -6.14 10.43 8.23
C HIS A 44 -6.17 9.61 6.93
N VAL A 45 -5.17 8.76 6.67
CA VAL A 45 -5.11 7.94 5.45
C VAL A 45 -5.88 6.65 5.68
N GLN A 46 -6.94 6.39 4.94
CA GLN A 46 -7.58 5.08 4.95
C GLN A 46 -6.91 4.18 3.90
N LEU A 47 -6.47 3.00 4.32
CA LEU A 47 -5.91 2.00 3.43
C LEU A 47 -6.93 0.88 3.26
N LYS A 48 -7.20 0.51 2.00
CA LYS A 48 -8.12 -0.56 1.65
C LYS A 48 -7.40 -1.55 0.74
N THR A 49 -7.44 -2.82 1.12
CA THR A 49 -6.95 -3.92 0.30
C THR A 49 -8.09 -4.46 -0.55
N VAL A 50 -7.80 -4.69 -1.82
CA VAL A 50 -8.70 -5.39 -2.75
C VAL A 50 -7.92 -6.57 -3.34
N GLU A 51 -8.60 -7.71 -3.45
CA GLU A 51 -8.05 -8.91 -4.05
C GLU A 51 -8.59 -9.02 -5.47
N GLU A 52 -7.69 -9.10 -6.44
CA GLU A 52 -8.06 -9.29 -7.84
C GLU A 52 -8.34 -10.76 -8.12
N LYS A 53 -9.57 -11.06 -8.52
CA LYS A 53 -9.96 -12.39 -9.00
C LYS A 53 -9.77 -12.50 -10.51
N SER A 54 -9.77 -13.74 -11.00
CA SER A 54 -9.55 -14.04 -12.43
C SER A 54 -10.52 -13.36 -13.41
N ASP A 55 -11.68 -12.89 -12.93
CA ASP A 55 -12.73 -12.22 -13.68
C ASP A 55 -12.92 -10.74 -13.32
N GLU A 56 -12.07 -10.20 -12.43
CA GLU A 56 -12.12 -8.81 -11.96
C GLU A 56 -10.91 -8.03 -12.49
N PHE A 57 -11.09 -6.75 -12.83
CA PHE A 57 -10.00 -5.85 -13.19
C PHE A 57 -10.12 -4.54 -12.42
N TYR A 58 -9.07 -4.17 -11.70
CA TYR A 58 -9.09 -3.00 -10.82
C TYR A 58 -8.37 -1.80 -11.43
N LEU A 59 -9.09 -0.68 -11.58
CA LEU A 59 -8.53 0.60 -12.00
C LEU A 59 -8.52 1.59 -10.83
N VAL A 60 -7.33 2.07 -10.45
CA VAL A 60 -7.18 3.12 -9.44
C VAL A 60 -7.13 4.48 -10.11
N ILE A 61 -8.11 5.32 -9.83
CA ILE A 61 -8.15 6.71 -10.30
C ILE A 61 -7.64 7.61 -9.16
N PRO A 62 -6.50 8.31 -9.33
CA PRO A 62 -5.97 9.19 -8.30
C PRO A 62 -6.87 10.43 -8.12
N PRO A 63 -6.83 11.07 -6.94
CA PRO A 63 -7.51 12.34 -6.72
C PRO A 63 -7.00 13.41 -7.69
N LYS A 64 -7.84 14.42 -7.97
CA LYS A 64 -7.50 15.48 -8.91
C LYS A 64 -6.15 16.13 -8.52
N PRO A 65 -5.26 16.43 -9.50
CA PRO A 65 -3.93 17.00 -9.21
C PRO A 65 -3.96 18.28 -8.38
N SER A 66 -5.00 19.10 -8.55
CA SER A 66 -5.24 20.33 -7.76
C SER A 66 -5.34 20.08 -6.26
N SER A 67 -5.71 18.87 -5.84
CA SER A 67 -5.78 18.44 -4.43
C SER A 67 -4.50 17.75 -3.97
N MET A 68 -3.67 17.22 -4.88
CA MET A 68 -2.40 16.54 -4.55
C MET A 68 -1.23 17.50 -4.34
N MET A 69 -1.29 18.72 -4.91
CA MET A 69 -0.24 19.73 -4.73
C MET A 69 -0.16 20.30 -3.29
N ALA A 70 -1.13 20.00 -2.42
CA ALA A 70 -1.11 20.44 -1.02
C ALA A 70 -0.25 19.54 -0.10
N ASP A 71 -0.10 18.24 -0.41
CA ASP A 71 0.47 17.26 0.53
C ASP A 71 1.64 16.42 -0.02
N ALA A 72 2.18 16.79 -1.19
CA ALA A 72 3.38 16.15 -1.75
C ALA A 72 4.68 16.61 -1.04
N LYS A 73 4.78 16.39 0.27
CA LYS A 73 6.04 16.34 1.01
C LYS A 73 6.17 15.01 1.74
N VAL A 74 6.16 13.92 0.97
CA VAL A 74 6.77 12.68 1.46
C VAL A 74 8.28 12.89 1.41
N LYS A 75 8.86 13.30 2.54
CA LYS A 75 10.31 13.22 2.74
C LYS A 75 10.69 11.75 2.82
N VAL A 76 11.30 11.24 1.75
CA VAL A 76 12.13 10.05 1.82
C VAL A 76 13.54 10.55 2.15
N ASP A 77 13.91 10.49 3.44
CA ASP A 77 15.29 10.68 3.87
C ASP A 77 16.11 9.45 3.43
N ALA A 78 16.64 9.51 2.21
CA ALA A 78 17.69 8.61 1.75
C ALA A 78 19.03 9.34 1.89
N GLY A 79 19.68 9.16 3.03
CA GLY A 79 21.07 9.56 3.21
C GLY A 79 22.01 8.52 2.59
N TRP A 80 22.63 8.88 1.47
CA TRP A 80 23.93 8.37 1.02
C TRP A 80 24.64 9.45 0.20
#